data_AF-A0A3M7ANF4-F1
#
_entry.id   AF-A0A3M7ANF4-F1
#
_cell.length_a   1.000
_cell.length_b   1.000
_cell.length_c   1.000
_cell.angle_alpha   90.00
_cell.angle_beta   90.00
_cell.angle_gamma   90.00
#
_symmetry.space_group_name_H-M   'P 1'
#
loop_
_entity.id
_entity.type
_entity.pdbx_description
1 polymer ?
#
loop_
_entity_poly.entity_id
_entity_poly.type
_entity_poly.pdbx_seq_one_letter_code
_entity_poly.pdbx_strand_id
1 'polypeptide(L)'
;ERARWEEHVAAVRARPVSSVHNNAFDSPQALPSASDRFAPRAGGDEHGLTSREARMPREQHQGRMNAAAVQDFQMQLMLLEEQNKRRLEQARQLHDATAMPPIHQPSNAGIPHVNPQFIREMAVQGGSMRSNHQSILRSSRTKKATPTNAGAYAEPFCKFLTENPTVFHAVDTVKKQLKDAGFTELSERDEWKIKPSGSYFVERNGSSLIAFTVGGKYEPGNGAAILAGHVDALTAKLKPISQVPNKAGYVQLGVAPYAGAPNTTWWDRDLSIGGRVLVREGSKIVSKLVKLDWPIARIPTLAPHFGAAASGPFNPETQ
;
A
#
# COMPACT_ATOMS: atom_id res chain seq x y z
N GLU A 1 -16.48 -20.77 -17.60
CA GLU A 1 -15.79 -20.42 -16.34
C GLU A 1 -16.49 -20.97 -15.11
N ARG A 2 -17.79 -20.70 -14.90
CA ARG A 2 -18.61 -21.31 -13.83
C ARG A 2 -18.35 -22.81 -13.59
N ALA A 3 -18.32 -23.62 -14.65
CA ALA A 3 -18.01 -25.04 -14.56
C ALA A 3 -16.63 -25.36 -13.93
N ARG A 4 -15.58 -24.56 -14.21
CA ARG A 4 -14.25 -24.72 -13.59
C ARG A 4 -14.25 -24.33 -12.10
N TRP A 5 -15.12 -23.40 -11.70
CA TRP A 5 -15.31 -23.06 -10.29
C TRP A 5 -16.08 -24.16 -9.56
N GLU A 6 -17.15 -24.68 -10.15
CA GLU A 6 -17.93 -25.80 -9.60
C GLU A 6 -17.07 -27.07 -9.49
N GLU A 7 -16.21 -27.35 -10.48
CA GLU A 7 -15.20 -28.41 -10.46
C GLU A 7 -14.14 -28.20 -9.35
N HIS A 8 -13.62 -26.98 -9.18
CA HIS A 8 -12.70 -26.66 -8.09
C HIS A 8 -13.33 -26.83 -6.70
N VAL A 9 -14.57 -26.35 -6.51
CA VAL A 9 -15.31 -26.48 -5.25
C VAL A 9 -15.65 -27.96 -4.96
N ALA A 10 -15.99 -28.75 -5.98
CA ALA A 10 -16.18 -30.19 -5.85
C ALA A 10 -14.86 -30.89 -5.44
N ALA A 11 -13.75 -30.57 -6.09
CA ALA A 11 -12.43 -31.12 -5.78
C ALA A 11 -11.92 -30.77 -4.37
N VAL A 12 -12.31 -29.60 -3.83
CA VAL A 12 -12.03 -29.23 -2.43
C VAL A 12 -12.93 -29.99 -1.45
N ARG A 13 -14.22 -30.19 -1.77
CA ARG A 13 -15.18 -30.93 -0.93
C ARG A 13 -14.95 -32.45 -0.91
N ALA A 14 -14.40 -33.01 -1.98
CA ALA A 14 -14.20 -34.46 -2.12
C ALA A 14 -12.94 -35.01 -1.41
N ARG A 15 -12.10 -34.15 -0.81
CA ARG A 15 -10.90 -34.60 -0.07
C ARG A 15 -11.31 -35.11 1.32
N PRO A 16 -10.95 -36.35 1.71
CA PRO A 16 -11.19 -36.82 3.07
C PRO A 16 -10.34 -36.02 4.06
N VAL A 17 -10.95 -35.66 5.20
CA VAL A 17 -10.36 -34.78 6.23
C VAL A 17 -9.05 -35.35 6.83
N SER A 18 -8.77 -36.64 6.63
CA SER A 18 -7.54 -37.32 7.06
C SER A 18 -6.31 -37.09 6.17
N SER A 19 -6.45 -36.51 4.96
CA SER A 19 -5.32 -36.35 4.03
C SER A 19 -4.68 -34.95 4.03
N VAL A 20 -5.06 -34.06 4.96
CA VAL A 20 -4.24 -32.90 5.30
C VAL A 20 -3.18 -33.37 6.27
N HIS A 21 -2.01 -33.76 5.76
CA HIS A 21 -0.84 -33.86 6.62
C HIS A 21 -0.58 -32.46 7.20
N ASN A 22 -0.74 -32.35 8.52
CA ASN A 22 0.01 -31.37 9.26
C ASN A 22 1.47 -31.64 8.93
N ASN A 23 2.13 -30.70 8.24
CA ASN A 23 3.58 -30.66 8.24
C ASN A 23 4.00 -30.39 9.68
N ALA A 24 4.27 -31.47 10.42
CA ALA A 24 5.06 -31.38 11.62
C ALA A 24 6.34 -30.62 11.26
N PHE A 25 6.63 -29.57 12.02
CA PHE A 25 7.98 -29.04 12.02
C PHE A 25 8.89 -30.16 12.49
N ASP A 26 9.83 -30.59 11.64
CA ASP A 26 10.96 -31.38 12.11
C ASP A 26 11.58 -30.67 13.30
N SER A 27 11.84 -31.43 14.36
CA SER A 27 12.36 -30.88 15.61
C SER A 27 13.64 -30.10 15.35
N PRO A 28 13.82 -28.90 15.95
CA PRO A 28 15.02 -28.12 15.72
C PRO A 28 16.23 -28.88 16.26
N GLN A 29 17.10 -29.34 15.35
CA GLN A 29 18.48 -29.63 15.72
C GLN A 29 19.09 -28.34 16.29
N ALA A 30 19.42 -28.37 17.58
CA ALA A 30 19.92 -27.20 18.27
C ALA A 30 21.29 -26.78 17.72
N LEU A 31 21.34 -25.65 17.02
CA LEU A 31 22.58 -24.90 16.83
C LEU A 31 22.87 -24.16 18.15
N PRO A 32 24.08 -24.30 18.74
CA PRO A 32 24.38 -23.74 20.05
C PRO A 32 24.44 -22.20 20.00
N SER A 33 23.81 -21.54 20.97
CA SER A 33 23.91 -20.09 21.17
C SER A 33 25.27 -19.70 21.75
N ALA A 34 25.74 -18.50 21.41
CA ALA A 34 27.10 -18.03 21.69
C ALA A 34 27.35 -17.59 23.16
N SER A 35 26.76 -18.27 24.13
CA SER A 35 26.86 -17.96 25.58
C SER A 35 27.70 -18.96 26.38
N ASP A 36 27.93 -20.18 25.89
CA ASP A 36 28.60 -21.25 26.65
C ASP A 36 30.13 -21.25 26.48
N ARG A 37 30.76 -20.10 26.74
CA ARG A 37 32.21 -19.98 26.95
C ARG A 37 32.52 -19.48 28.34
N PHE A 38 32.15 -20.24 29.38
CA PHE A 38 32.86 -20.37 30.66
C PHE A 38 32.26 -21.54 31.47
N ALA A 39 32.89 -22.72 31.43
CA ALA A 39 32.64 -23.79 32.41
C ALA A 39 33.50 -23.58 33.67
N PRO A 40 33.12 -24.17 34.82
CA PRO A 40 33.62 -25.52 35.10
C PRO A 40 32.55 -26.53 35.60
N ARG A 41 32.94 -27.81 35.67
CA ARG A 41 32.09 -29.00 35.86
C ARG A 41 31.91 -29.46 37.33
N ALA A 42 30.72 -30.01 37.63
CA ALA A 42 30.39 -31.14 38.54
C ALA A 42 28.93 -31.61 38.22
N GLY A 43 28.40 -32.77 38.62
CA GLY A 43 28.96 -33.98 39.26
C GLY A 43 27.85 -34.85 39.91
N GLY A 44 27.82 -36.17 39.65
CA GLY A 44 26.81 -37.14 40.14
C GLY A 44 25.58 -37.30 39.20
N ASP A 45 25.07 -38.49 38.84
CA ASP A 45 24.55 -39.65 39.62
C ASP A 45 23.12 -39.40 40.15
N GLU A 46 22.14 -40.32 40.21
CA GLU A 46 21.86 -41.67 39.66
C GLU A 46 20.34 -41.99 39.86
N HIS A 47 19.80 -43.06 39.22
CA HIS A 47 18.48 -43.73 39.49
C HIS A 47 17.16 -42.93 39.23
N GLY A 48 15.97 -43.54 39.02
CA GLY A 48 15.58 -44.93 38.74
C GLY A 48 14.08 -45.23 39.07
N LEU A 49 13.42 -46.13 38.30
CA LEU A 49 12.15 -46.86 38.62
C LEU A 49 10.83 -46.00 38.68
N THR A 50 9.58 -46.47 38.45
CA THR A 50 9.00 -47.70 37.84
C THR A 50 7.53 -47.48 37.40
N SER A 51 7.06 -48.35 36.51
CA SER A 51 5.72 -48.55 35.89
C SER A 51 4.45 -48.54 36.78
N ARG A 52 3.33 -48.02 36.24
CA ARG A 52 2.03 -48.74 36.13
C ARG A 52 0.98 -48.03 35.24
N GLU A 53 -0.04 -48.78 34.82
CA GLU A 53 -0.88 -48.49 33.63
C GLU A 53 -2.23 -47.79 33.89
N ALA A 54 -2.82 -47.32 32.78
CA ALA A 54 -4.26 -47.26 32.48
C ALA A 54 -5.17 -46.16 33.08
N ARG A 55 -5.30 -45.03 32.35
CA ARG A 55 -6.59 -44.62 31.73
C ARG A 55 -6.40 -43.47 30.72
N MET A 56 -6.88 -43.68 29.49
CA MET A 56 -6.97 -42.64 28.45
C MET A 56 -8.35 -41.94 28.50
N PRO A 57 -8.39 -40.60 28.55
CA PRO A 57 -9.40 -39.80 27.87
C PRO A 57 -8.76 -39.09 26.66
N ARG A 58 -9.48 -39.04 25.54
CA ARG A 58 -9.00 -38.41 24.28
C ARG A 58 -8.67 -36.93 24.47
N GLU A 59 -7.44 -36.53 24.18
CA GLU A 59 -7.09 -35.11 24.06
C GLU A 59 -7.77 -34.46 22.86
N GLN A 60 -8.44 -33.33 23.09
CA GLN A 60 -8.81 -32.41 22.02
C GLN A 60 -7.60 -31.52 21.72
N HIS A 61 -6.78 -31.90 20.73
CA HIS A 61 -5.77 -31.00 20.18
C HIS A 61 -6.42 -29.86 19.39
N GLN A 62 -6.87 -28.82 20.10
CA GLN A 62 -7.04 -27.49 19.52
C GLN A 62 -5.66 -26.95 19.13
N GLY A 63 -5.43 -26.76 17.83
CA GLY A 63 -4.23 -26.12 17.32
C GLY A 63 -4.17 -24.66 17.75
N ARG A 64 -3.57 -24.38 18.92
CA ARG A 64 -3.18 -23.03 19.33
C ARG A 64 -2.10 -22.53 18.35
N MET A 65 -2.48 -21.65 17.44
CA MET A 65 -1.49 -20.81 16.77
C MET A 65 -0.77 -19.96 17.82
N ASN A 66 0.53 -19.80 17.64
CA ASN A 66 1.42 -19.24 18.66
C ASN A 66 1.05 -17.76 18.91
N ALA A 67 0.49 -17.45 20.09
CA ALA A 67 -0.03 -16.12 20.41
C ALA A 67 1.05 -15.02 20.24
N ALA A 68 2.30 -15.36 20.54
CA ALA A 68 3.47 -14.51 20.33
C ALA A 68 3.58 -14.00 18.88
N ALA A 69 3.39 -14.85 17.86
CA ALA A 69 3.54 -14.44 16.47
C ALA A 69 2.43 -13.48 15.99
N VAL A 70 1.24 -13.58 16.58
CA VAL A 70 0.14 -12.63 16.33
C VAL A 70 0.38 -11.31 17.08
N GLN A 71 0.88 -11.38 18.31
CA GLN A 71 1.27 -10.21 19.10
C GLN A 71 2.44 -9.45 18.46
N ASP A 72 3.45 -10.15 17.91
CA ASP A 72 4.58 -9.54 17.20
C ASP A 72 4.13 -8.74 15.97
N PHE A 73 3.20 -9.28 15.18
CA PHE A 73 2.65 -8.57 14.02
C PHE A 73 1.80 -7.35 14.42
N GLN A 74 0.98 -7.48 15.48
CA GLN A 74 0.21 -6.35 16.03
C GLN A 74 1.13 -5.25 16.60
N MET A 75 2.20 -5.64 17.29
CA MET A 75 3.23 -4.74 17.82
C MET A 75 3.98 -4.02 16.69
N GLN A 76 4.36 -4.72 15.61
CA GLN A 76 4.99 -4.10 14.44
C GLN A 76 4.08 -3.06 13.75
N LEU A 77 2.78 -3.35 13.61
CA LEU A 77 1.80 -2.39 13.09
C LEU A 77 1.68 -1.16 13.99
N MET A 78 1.52 -1.36 15.30
CA MET A 78 1.42 -0.27 16.28
C MET A 78 2.67 0.63 16.28
N LEU A 79 3.87 0.03 16.26
CA LEU A 79 5.14 0.76 16.17
C LEU A 79 5.26 1.55 14.86
N LEU A 80 4.79 1.00 13.74
CA LEU A 80 4.81 1.70 12.45
C LEU A 80 3.84 2.90 12.44
N GLU A 81 2.65 2.75 13.01
CA GLU A 81 1.68 3.84 13.18
C GLU A 81 2.24 4.95 14.08
N GLU A 82 2.87 4.58 15.21
CA GLU A 82 3.50 5.55 16.11
C GLU A 82 4.67 6.30 15.44
N GLN A 83 5.54 5.59 14.71
CA GLN A 83 6.62 6.21 13.95
C GLN A 83 6.11 7.18 12.89
N ASN A 84 5.00 6.85 12.20
CA ASN A 84 4.40 7.73 11.21
C ASN A 84 3.75 8.96 11.86
N LYS A 85 3.11 8.80 13.03
CA LYS A 85 2.57 9.92 13.82
C LYS A 85 3.66 10.89 14.27
N ARG A 86 4.76 10.38 14.85
CA ARG A 86 5.91 11.20 15.27
C ARG A 86 6.55 11.96 14.10
N ARG A 87 6.66 11.35 12.91
CA ARG A 87 7.13 12.03 11.69
C ARG A 87 6.20 13.16 11.24
N LEU A 88 4.88 12.97 11.34
CA LEU A 88 3.89 13.99 11.00
C LEU A 88 3.95 15.19 11.97
N GLU A 89 4.15 14.91 13.26
CA GLU A 89 4.32 15.93 14.30
C GLU A 89 5.63 16.71 14.11
N GLN A 90 6.74 16.05 13.79
CA GLN A 90 8.00 16.72 13.43
C GLN A 90 7.87 17.59 12.18
N ALA A 91 7.16 17.12 11.14
CA ALA A 91 6.92 17.91 9.93
C ALA A 91 6.08 19.17 10.21
N ARG A 92 5.09 19.10 11.11
CA ARG A 92 4.34 20.27 11.60
C ARG A 92 5.22 21.23 12.40
N GLN A 93 5.99 20.72 13.36
CA GLN A 93 6.91 21.56 14.15
C GLN A 93 7.94 22.29 13.28
N LEU A 94 8.46 21.64 12.23
CA LEU A 94 9.35 22.29 11.26
C LEU A 94 8.63 23.38 10.46
N HIS A 95 7.40 23.13 10.01
CA HIS A 95 6.59 24.14 9.32
C HIS A 95 6.34 25.37 10.21
N ASP A 96 5.91 25.15 11.46
CA ASP A 96 5.63 26.23 12.43
C ASP A 96 6.90 27.00 12.81
N ALA A 97 8.06 26.32 12.91
CA ALA A 97 9.36 26.95 13.15
C ALA A 97 9.92 27.76 11.96
N THR A 98 9.42 27.55 10.74
CA THR A 98 9.80 28.33 9.55
C THR A 98 8.86 29.50 9.22
N ALA A 99 7.88 29.79 10.07
CA ALA A 99 7.00 30.95 9.92
C ALA A 99 7.73 32.28 10.21
N MET A 100 8.44 32.79 9.21
CA MET A 100 9.02 34.15 9.22
C MET A 100 7.92 35.23 9.34
N PRO A 101 8.20 36.37 10.02
CA PRO A 101 7.25 37.48 10.11
C PRO A 101 6.98 38.11 8.73
N PRO A 102 5.82 38.79 8.55
CA PRO A 102 5.42 39.30 7.23
C PRO A 102 6.36 40.38 6.71
N ILE A 103 6.91 40.15 5.51
CA ILE A 103 7.74 41.11 4.80
C ILE A 103 6.84 42.21 4.21
N HIS A 104 7.11 43.46 4.56
CA HIS A 104 6.46 44.63 3.95
C HIS A 104 6.69 44.66 2.44
N GLN A 105 5.62 44.82 1.66
CA GLN A 105 5.72 45.07 0.21
C GLN A 105 6.35 46.46 -0.03
N PRO A 106 7.43 46.57 -0.84
CA PRO A 106 7.82 47.82 -1.46
C PRO A 106 6.86 48.17 -2.60
N SER A 107 6.71 49.47 -2.86
CA SER A 107 5.80 50.01 -3.87
C SER A 107 6.21 49.71 -5.31
N ASN A 108 5.21 49.78 -6.19
CA ASN A 108 5.27 49.49 -7.61
C ASN A 108 6.31 50.37 -8.35
N ALA A 109 7.37 49.77 -8.90
CA ALA A 109 8.36 50.42 -9.77
C ALA A 109 8.61 49.55 -11.01
N GLY A 110 8.75 50.19 -12.18
CA GLY A 110 8.50 49.55 -13.49
C GLY A 110 9.48 48.44 -13.90
N ILE A 111 8.92 47.39 -14.52
CA ILE A 111 9.66 46.34 -15.22
C ILE A 111 10.01 46.84 -16.64
N PRO A 112 11.28 46.81 -17.09
CA PRO A 112 11.63 47.11 -18.48
C PRO A 112 11.18 45.99 -19.42
N HIS A 113 10.60 46.36 -20.56
CA HIS A 113 10.13 45.44 -21.58
C HIS A 113 11.31 44.73 -22.26
N VAL A 114 11.45 43.41 -22.10
CA VAL A 114 12.52 42.64 -22.78
C VAL A 114 12.08 42.27 -24.20
N ASN A 115 12.90 42.62 -25.20
CA ASN A 115 12.61 42.42 -26.62
C ASN A 115 12.66 40.91 -27.00
N PRO A 116 11.59 40.32 -27.59
CA PRO A 116 11.57 38.91 -28.02
C PRO A 116 12.63 38.49 -29.05
N GLN A 117 13.28 39.43 -29.74
CA GLN A 117 14.28 39.12 -30.77
C GLN A 117 15.59 38.54 -30.20
N PHE A 118 15.97 38.90 -28.97
CA PHE A 118 17.28 38.52 -28.39
C PHE A 118 17.44 37.01 -28.14
N ILE A 119 16.33 36.26 -28.03
CA ILE A 119 16.36 34.79 -27.85
C ILE A 119 16.56 34.05 -29.18
N ARG A 120 16.45 34.72 -30.34
CA ARG A 120 16.45 34.05 -31.65
C ARG A 120 17.84 33.86 -32.28
N GLU A 121 18.83 34.67 -31.91
CA GLU A 121 20.13 34.70 -32.60
C GLU A 121 21.18 33.71 -32.05
N MET A 122 21.09 33.28 -30.79
CA MET A 122 22.01 32.27 -30.23
C MET A 122 21.75 30.83 -30.69
N ALA A 123 20.76 30.60 -31.57
CA ALA A 123 20.35 29.25 -31.99
C ALA A 123 21.00 28.75 -33.30
N VAL A 124 21.90 29.53 -33.93
CA VAL A 124 22.33 29.31 -35.33
C VAL A 124 23.78 28.79 -35.48
N GLN A 125 24.60 28.75 -34.42
CA GLN A 125 25.98 28.24 -34.50
C GLN A 125 26.26 27.18 -33.42
N GLY A 126 26.48 25.93 -33.85
CA GLY A 126 26.75 24.80 -32.96
C GLY A 126 26.33 23.45 -33.57
N GLY A 127 26.98 23.04 -34.65
CA GLY A 127 26.68 21.77 -35.31
C GLY A 127 27.31 20.55 -34.64
N SER A 128 26.74 19.38 -34.97
CA SER A 128 27.29 18.01 -34.80
C SER A 128 26.99 17.24 -33.50
N MET A 129 26.49 16.01 -33.71
CA MET A 129 26.41 14.85 -32.80
C MET A 129 25.72 14.98 -31.43
N ARG A 130 24.37 15.02 -31.40
CA ARG A 130 23.54 14.47 -30.31
C ARG A 130 22.21 13.88 -30.82
N SER A 131 22.23 12.64 -31.32
CA SER A 131 21.01 11.89 -31.65
C SER A 131 20.39 11.19 -30.42
N ASN A 132 19.08 10.92 -30.52
CA ASN A 132 18.23 10.07 -29.67
C ASN A 132 17.75 10.55 -28.29
N HIS A 133 18.40 11.49 -27.57
CA HIS A 133 17.85 11.96 -26.27
C HIS A 133 16.99 13.24 -26.32
N GLN A 134 16.99 14.01 -27.41
CA GLN A 134 16.16 15.23 -27.51
C GLN A 134 14.72 14.99 -28.00
N SER A 135 14.37 13.79 -28.47
CA SER A 135 13.02 13.50 -28.99
C SER A 135 11.96 13.44 -27.88
N ILE A 136 12.30 12.88 -26.71
CA ILE A 136 11.36 12.61 -25.61
C ILE A 136 10.78 13.90 -25.02
N LEU A 137 11.61 14.95 -24.86
CA LEU A 137 11.16 16.23 -24.28
C LEU A 137 10.44 17.16 -25.28
N ARG A 138 10.38 16.81 -26.58
CA ARG A 138 9.76 17.65 -27.62
C ARG A 138 8.30 17.32 -27.94
N SER A 139 7.74 16.26 -27.33
CA SER A 139 6.41 15.72 -27.68
C SER A 139 5.40 15.65 -26.53
N SER A 140 5.24 16.73 -25.78
CA SER A 140 3.89 17.23 -25.43
C SER A 140 3.94 18.63 -24.82
N ARG A 141 3.59 19.66 -25.60
CA ARG A 141 2.80 20.74 -25.01
C ARG A 141 1.47 20.10 -24.65
N THR A 142 1.24 19.85 -23.38
CA THR A 142 -0.09 19.47 -22.88
C THR A 142 -1.07 20.53 -23.38
N LYS A 143 -2.04 20.13 -24.20
CA LYS A 143 -3.02 21.07 -24.75
C LYS A 143 -3.77 21.66 -23.56
N LYS A 144 -3.82 22.99 -23.44
CA LYS A 144 -4.53 23.62 -22.33
C LYS A 144 -5.99 23.13 -22.35
N ALA A 145 -6.51 22.74 -21.19
CA ALA A 145 -7.89 22.30 -21.09
C ALA A 145 -8.84 23.43 -21.51
N THR A 146 -9.79 23.11 -22.37
CA THR A 146 -10.89 23.97 -22.84
C THR A 146 -12.20 23.18 -22.71
N PRO A 147 -13.38 23.84 -22.62
CA PRO A 147 -14.66 23.13 -22.62
C PRO A 147 -14.83 22.16 -23.80
N THR A 148 -14.24 22.49 -24.94
CA THR A 148 -14.25 21.69 -26.18
C THR A 148 -13.27 20.51 -26.20
N ASN A 149 -12.32 20.40 -25.26
CA ASN A 149 -11.36 19.30 -25.19
C ASN A 149 -11.33 18.56 -23.84
N ALA A 150 -12.19 18.93 -22.90
CA ALA A 150 -12.21 18.40 -21.53
C ALA A 150 -12.34 16.87 -21.48
N GLY A 151 -13.06 16.24 -22.42
CA GLY A 151 -13.17 14.78 -22.54
C GLY A 151 -11.82 14.07 -22.63
N ALA A 152 -10.84 14.67 -23.31
CA ALA A 152 -9.48 14.11 -23.45
C ALA A 152 -8.69 14.01 -22.12
N TYR A 153 -9.20 14.64 -21.05
CA TYR A 153 -8.67 14.55 -19.69
C TYR A 153 -9.63 13.85 -18.73
N ALA A 154 -10.94 14.10 -18.86
CA ALA A 154 -11.97 13.52 -18.02
C ALA A 154 -12.15 12.01 -18.25
N GLU A 155 -12.14 11.52 -19.50
CA GLU A 155 -12.32 10.10 -19.78
C GLU A 155 -11.15 9.24 -19.25
N PRO A 156 -9.87 9.59 -19.49
CA PRO A 156 -8.75 8.88 -18.86
C PRO A 156 -8.77 8.97 -17.33
N PHE A 157 -9.21 10.08 -16.76
CA PHE A 157 -9.33 10.25 -15.30
C PHE A 157 -10.41 9.33 -14.70
N CYS A 158 -11.62 9.33 -15.27
CA CYS A 158 -12.69 8.43 -14.84
C CYS A 158 -12.28 6.96 -14.98
N LYS A 159 -11.65 6.60 -16.10
CA LYS A 159 -11.08 5.26 -16.31
C LYS A 159 -10.03 4.92 -15.25
N PHE A 160 -9.12 5.84 -14.94
CA PHE A 160 -8.12 5.65 -13.87
C PHE A 160 -8.78 5.38 -12.51
N LEU A 161 -9.84 6.11 -12.14
CA LEU A 161 -10.58 5.86 -10.90
C LEU A 161 -11.25 4.47 -10.88
N THR A 162 -11.87 4.06 -11.99
CA THR A 162 -12.50 2.73 -12.11
C THR A 162 -11.49 1.58 -12.06
N GLU A 163 -10.32 1.74 -12.69
CA GLU A 163 -9.30 0.69 -12.75
C GLU A 163 -8.49 0.58 -11.45
N ASN A 164 -8.39 1.66 -10.66
CA ASN A 164 -7.49 1.76 -9.51
C ASN A 164 -8.21 2.01 -8.17
N PRO A 165 -9.00 1.04 -7.65
CA PRO A 165 -9.84 1.23 -6.46
C PRO A 165 -9.07 1.31 -5.14
N THR A 166 -7.75 1.09 -5.14
CA THR A 166 -6.92 1.21 -3.94
C THR A 166 -5.59 1.87 -4.26
N VAL A 167 -4.96 2.45 -3.22
CA VAL A 167 -3.64 3.09 -3.30
C VAL A 167 -2.57 2.23 -3.99
N PHE A 168 -2.62 0.91 -3.81
CA PHE A 168 -1.69 -0.02 -4.42
C PHE A 168 -1.85 -0.13 -5.95
N HIS A 169 -3.09 -0.09 -6.44
CA HIS A 169 -3.37 -0.07 -7.88
C HIS A 169 -2.98 1.27 -8.49
N ALA A 170 -3.33 2.38 -7.83
CA ALA A 170 -3.00 3.73 -8.30
C ALA A 170 -1.48 3.91 -8.48
N VAL A 171 -0.68 3.45 -7.51
CA VAL A 171 0.79 3.50 -7.59
C VAL A 171 1.34 2.58 -8.67
N ASP A 172 0.84 1.34 -8.80
CA ASP A 172 1.27 0.40 -9.85
C ASP A 172 0.95 0.92 -11.27
N THR A 173 -0.22 1.53 -11.48
CA THR A 173 -0.59 2.16 -12.74
C THR A 173 0.27 3.38 -13.06
N VAL A 174 0.51 4.27 -12.10
CA VAL A 174 1.40 5.43 -12.30
C VAL A 174 2.84 4.97 -12.58
N LYS A 175 3.32 3.94 -11.86
CA LYS A 175 4.62 3.30 -12.09
C LYS A 175 4.77 2.76 -13.52
N LYS A 176 3.74 2.07 -14.04
CA LYS A 176 3.71 1.59 -15.44
C LYS A 176 3.78 2.75 -16.43
N GLN A 177 2.91 3.76 -16.27
CA GLN A 177 2.89 4.96 -17.11
C GLN A 177 4.24 5.71 -17.12
N LEU A 178 4.93 5.79 -15.99
CA LEU A 178 6.27 6.39 -15.89
C LEU A 178 7.34 5.57 -16.61
N LYS A 179 7.30 4.23 -16.51
CA LYS A 179 8.18 3.33 -17.28
C LYS A 179 7.94 3.46 -18.78
N ASP A 180 6.69 3.48 -19.21
CA ASP A 180 6.30 3.64 -20.62
C ASP A 180 6.73 5.03 -21.16
N ALA A 181 6.77 6.05 -20.30
CA ALA A 181 7.34 7.37 -20.59
C ALA A 181 8.89 7.45 -20.50
N GLY A 182 9.58 6.33 -20.26
CA GLY A 182 11.04 6.24 -20.22
C GLY A 182 11.70 6.67 -18.91
N PHE A 183 10.97 6.75 -17.80
CA PHE A 183 11.57 7.02 -16.49
C PHE A 183 12.30 5.77 -15.95
N THR A 184 13.43 6.00 -15.28
CA THR A 184 14.20 4.96 -14.60
C THR A 184 13.66 4.73 -13.19
N GLU A 185 13.36 3.47 -12.84
CA GLU A 185 13.01 3.08 -11.46
C GLU A 185 14.26 3.10 -10.58
N LEU A 186 14.17 3.75 -9.42
CA LEU A 186 15.19 3.76 -8.37
C LEU A 186 14.75 2.87 -7.20
N SER A 187 15.67 2.02 -6.73
CA SER A 187 15.50 1.18 -5.54
C SER A 187 16.01 1.94 -4.30
N GLU A 188 15.23 2.00 -3.22
CA GLU A 188 15.67 2.58 -1.93
C GLU A 188 16.83 1.80 -1.26
N ARG A 189 17.27 0.68 -1.84
CA ARG A 189 18.36 -0.17 -1.34
C ARG A 189 19.68 0.05 -2.07
N ASP A 190 19.68 0.84 -3.14
CA ASP A 190 20.78 0.96 -4.08
C ASP A 190 21.40 2.38 -4.03
N GLU A 191 22.66 2.52 -4.43
CA GLU A 191 23.28 3.85 -4.61
C GLU A 191 22.72 4.54 -5.87
N TRP A 192 22.20 5.76 -5.73
CA TRP A 192 21.52 6.47 -6.82
C TRP A 192 22.47 7.30 -7.69
N LYS A 193 22.66 6.88 -8.95
CA LYS A 193 23.50 7.59 -9.95
C LYS A 193 22.68 8.56 -10.80
N ILE A 194 22.17 9.61 -10.14
CA ILE A 194 21.34 10.66 -10.74
C ILE A 194 22.17 11.59 -11.63
N LYS A 195 21.64 11.98 -12.80
CA LYS A 195 22.32 12.83 -13.79
C LYS A 195 21.38 13.92 -14.35
N PRO A 196 21.91 15.10 -14.74
CA PRO A 196 21.16 16.09 -15.51
C PRO A 196 20.53 15.51 -16.78
N SER A 197 19.34 15.99 -17.14
CA SER A 197 18.48 15.45 -18.20
C SER A 197 17.94 14.02 -17.96
N GLY A 198 18.14 13.44 -16.77
CA GLY A 198 17.56 12.15 -16.39
C GLY A 198 16.15 12.28 -15.79
N SER A 199 15.34 11.23 -15.97
CA SER A 199 13.98 11.11 -15.43
C SER A 199 13.88 9.85 -14.58
N TYR A 200 13.44 9.99 -13.34
CA TYR A 200 13.51 8.95 -12.32
C TYR A 200 12.23 8.87 -11.50
N PHE A 201 11.91 7.68 -10.98
CA PHE A 201 10.92 7.55 -9.91
C PHE A 201 11.35 6.52 -8.87
N VAL A 202 10.86 6.69 -7.64
CA VAL A 202 11.07 5.79 -6.51
C VAL A 202 9.72 5.44 -5.89
N GLU A 203 9.54 4.17 -5.54
CA GLU A 203 8.34 3.63 -4.90
C GLU A 203 8.68 3.20 -3.47
N ARG A 204 7.79 3.51 -2.51
CA ARG A 204 7.87 2.99 -1.14
C ARG A 204 6.60 2.22 -0.80
N ASN A 205 6.77 1.00 -0.28
CA ASN A 205 5.70 0.08 0.14
C ASN A 205 4.65 -0.26 -0.96
N GLY A 206 4.84 0.11 -2.23
CA GLY A 206 3.77 0.03 -3.24
C GLY A 206 2.58 0.94 -2.97
N SER A 207 2.67 1.87 -2.01
CA SER A 207 1.58 2.77 -1.62
C SER A 207 1.95 4.25 -1.69
N SER A 208 3.18 4.57 -2.09
CA SER A 208 3.66 5.93 -2.27
C SER A 208 4.72 5.93 -3.37
N LEU A 209 4.74 7.00 -4.18
CA LEU A 209 5.65 7.15 -5.31
C LEU A 209 6.08 8.61 -5.42
N ILE A 210 7.36 8.84 -5.71
CA ILE A 210 7.91 10.15 -6.09
C ILE A 210 8.50 10.00 -7.48
N ALA A 211 8.12 10.88 -8.41
CA ALA A 211 8.72 10.98 -9.74
C ALA A 211 9.33 12.37 -9.93
N PHE A 212 10.50 12.44 -10.56
CA PHE A 212 11.22 13.70 -10.78
C PHE A 212 12.05 13.66 -12.06
N THR A 213 12.28 14.83 -12.64
CA THR A 213 13.16 15.03 -13.79
C THR A 213 14.22 16.06 -13.44
N VAL A 214 15.48 15.77 -13.76
CA VAL A 214 16.61 16.67 -13.47
C VAL A 214 16.85 17.57 -14.67
N GLY A 215 16.75 18.89 -14.48
CA GLY A 215 16.98 19.85 -15.57
C GLY A 215 18.37 19.69 -16.21
N GLY A 216 18.47 19.87 -17.53
CA GLY A 216 19.75 19.72 -18.25
C GLY A 216 20.83 20.75 -17.90
N LYS A 217 20.46 21.82 -17.18
CA LYS A 217 21.36 22.84 -16.58
C LYS A 217 21.24 22.85 -15.04
N TYR A 218 20.89 21.72 -14.43
CA TYR A 218 20.82 21.63 -12.98
C TYR A 218 22.23 21.61 -12.38
N GLU A 219 22.44 22.48 -11.39
CA GLU A 219 23.64 22.55 -10.56
C GLU A 219 23.23 22.45 -9.07
N PRO A 220 24.07 21.87 -8.19
CA PRO A 220 23.77 21.82 -6.77
C PRO A 220 23.52 23.22 -6.19
N GLY A 221 22.40 23.39 -5.49
CA GLY A 221 21.91 24.69 -5.01
C GLY A 221 20.75 25.27 -5.82
N ASN A 222 20.52 24.79 -7.05
CA ASN A 222 19.31 25.14 -7.80
C ASN A 222 18.06 24.59 -7.12
N GLY A 223 16.98 25.38 -7.12
CA GLY A 223 15.69 25.00 -6.54
C GLY A 223 14.93 23.91 -7.33
N ALA A 224 13.80 23.49 -6.78
CA ALA A 224 12.90 22.49 -7.37
C ALA A 224 11.45 23.00 -7.44
N ALA A 225 10.74 22.63 -8.50
CA ALA A 225 9.29 22.78 -8.58
C ALA A 225 8.65 21.46 -8.13
N ILE A 226 7.94 21.47 -7.01
CA ILE A 226 7.39 20.27 -6.38
C ILE A 226 5.86 20.34 -6.42
N LEU A 227 5.22 19.29 -6.94
CA LEU A 227 3.80 19.03 -6.80
C LEU A 227 3.63 17.88 -5.80
N ALA A 228 2.81 18.09 -4.77
CA ALA A 228 2.48 17.09 -3.77
C ALA A 228 0.97 16.80 -3.78
N GLY A 229 0.62 15.55 -3.56
CA GLY A 229 -0.74 15.05 -3.42
C GLY A 229 -0.72 13.68 -2.75
N HIS A 230 -1.89 13.16 -2.38
CA HIS A 230 -2.03 11.84 -1.78
C HIS A 230 -2.96 10.96 -2.63
N VAL A 231 -2.80 9.65 -2.50
CA VAL A 231 -3.42 8.62 -3.35
C VAL A 231 -4.22 7.58 -2.56
N ASP A 232 -4.33 7.77 -1.25
CA ASP A 232 -5.28 7.09 -0.39
C ASP A 232 -6.63 7.81 -0.37
N ALA A 233 -7.69 7.06 -0.05
CA ALA A 233 -9.05 7.56 0.07
C ALA A 233 -9.74 6.89 1.26
N LEU A 234 -10.79 7.52 1.76
CA LEU A 234 -11.64 6.96 2.82
C LEU A 234 -12.18 5.59 2.40
N THR A 235 -12.07 4.58 3.26
CA THR A 235 -12.45 3.21 2.92
C THR A 235 -12.78 2.37 4.17
N ALA A 236 -13.30 1.16 3.96
CA ALA A 236 -13.44 0.13 5.00
C ALA A 236 -12.41 -0.98 4.73
N LYS A 237 -11.44 -1.18 5.63
CA LYS A 237 -10.39 -2.20 5.48
C LYS A 237 -10.84 -3.50 6.13
N LEU A 238 -10.53 -4.66 5.53
CA LEU A 238 -10.72 -5.94 6.23
C LEU A 238 -9.87 -5.97 7.51
N LYS A 239 -10.45 -6.49 8.60
CA LYS A 239 -9.70 -6.85 9.81
C LYS A 239 -8.79 -8.04 9.52
N PRO A 240 -7.64 -8.19 10.21
CA PRO A 240 -6.77 -9.36 10.06
C PRO A 240 -7.50 -10.69 10.31
N ILE A 241 -8.43 -10.69 11.27
CA ILE A 241 -9.45 -11.72 11.45
C ILE A 241 -10.77 -11.12 10.94
N SER A 242 -11.07 -11.33 9.66
CA SER A 242 -12.26 -10.82 8.99
C SER A 242 -13.45 -11.79 9.02
N GLN A 243 -13.26 -13.02 9.52
CA GLN A 243 -14.35 -13.96 9.72
C GLN A 243 -15.20 -13.54 10.93
N VAL A 244 -16.51 -13.40 10.72
CA VAL A 244 -17.50 -13.13 11.75
C VAL A 244 -18.42 -14.36 11.86
N PRO A 245 -18.86 -14.78 13.07
CA PRO A 245 -19.83 -15.86 13.21
C PRO A 245 -21.08 -15.59 12.36
N ASN A 246 -21.59 -16.61 11.67
CA ASN A 246 -22.81 -16.47 10.86
C ASN A 246 -23.97 -16.02 11.75
N LYS A 247 -24.64 -14.93 11.35
CA LYS A 247 -25.77 -14.36 12.07
C LYS A 247 -26.98 -14.32 11.12
N ALA A 248 -28.08 -14.92 11.56
CA ALA A 248 -29.34 -15.00 10.79
C ALA A 248 -29.19 -15.56 9.35
N GLY A 249 -28.22 -16.45 9.12
CA GLY A 249 -27.96 -17.05 7.81
C GLY A 249 -26.92 -16.29 6.96
N TYR A 250 -26.56 -15.06 7.32
CA TYR A 250 -25.65 -14.22 6.53
C TYR A 250 -24.18 -14.49 6.85
N VAL A 251 -23.36 -14.60 5.79
CA VAL A 251 -21.90 -14.55 5.89
C VAL A 251 -21.49 -13.08 5.86
N GLN A 252 -20.78 -12.64 6.90
CA GLN A 252 -20.35 -11.25 7.07
C GLN A 252 -18.82 -11.13 7.05
N LEU A 253 -18.33 -9.93 6.70
CA LEU A 253 -16.92 -9.59 6.69
C LEU A 253 -16.64 -8.55 7.77
N GLY A 254 -15.74 -8.87 8.71
CA GLY A 254 -15.25 -7.95 9.72
C GLY A 254 -14.36 -6.88 9.08
N VAL A 255 -14.83 -5.64 9.10
CA VAL A 255 -14.11 -4.46 8.59
C VAL A 255 -13.78 -3.48 9.70
N ALA A 256 -12.73 -2.69 9.50
CA ALA A 256 -12.34 -1.58 10.34
C ALA A 256 -12.40 -0.27 9.54
N PRO A 257 -12.86 0.84 10.15
CA PRO A 257 -12.80 2.17 9.55
C PRO A 257 -11.39 2.56 9.09
N TYR A 258 -11.26 3.17 7.91
CA TYR A 258 -10.08 3.93 7.54
C TYR A 258 -10.43 5.42 7.49
N ALA A 259 -9.94 6.15 8.49
CA ALA A 259 -10.33 7.52 8.79
C ALA A 259 -11.87 7.64 8.93
N GLY A 260 -12.51 8.62 8.29
CA GLY A 260 -13.94 8.94 8.42
C GLY A 260 -14.92 8.07 7.62
N ALA A 261 -14.56 6.82 7.29
CA ALA A 261 -15.43 5.87 6.60
C ALA A 261 -15.41 4.48 7.27
N PRO A 262 -16.50 3.68 7.17
CA PRO A 262 -17.74 3.96 6.44
C PRO A 262 -18.61 5.02 7.12
N ASN A 263 -19.41 5.72 6.32
CA ASN A 263 -20.43 6.69 6.77
C ASN A 263 -21.75 6.42 6.04
N THR A 264 -22.79 7.25 6.24
CA THR A 264 -24.13 7.04 5.67
C THR A 264 -24.17 6.84 4.15
N THR A 265 -23.19 7.38 3.41
CA THR A 265 -23.12 7.22 1.94
C THR A 265 -22.65 5.83 1.47
N TRP A 266 -22.08 5.03 2.38
CA TRP A 266 -21.63 3.65 2.14
C TRP A 266 -22.74 2.62 2.25
N TRP A 267 -23.88 2.99 2.86
CA TRP A 267 -25.02 2.10 2.98
C TRP A 267 -25.66 1.83 1.62
N ASP A 268 -26.17 0.62 1.47
CA ASP A 268 -26.88 0.14 0.29
C ASP A 268 -26.12 0.29 -1.04
N ARG A 269 -24.78 0.33 -0.96
CA ARG A 269 -23.86 0.25 -2.09
C ARG A 269 -23.50 -1.19 -2.42
N ASP A 270 -23.30 -1.43 -3.71
CA ASP A 270 -22.72 -2.67 -4.22
C ASP A 270 -21.20 -2.57 -4.10
N LEU A 271 -20.63 -3.27 -3.11
CA LEU A 271 -19.22 -3.17 -2.75
C LEU A 271 -18.45 -4.38 -3.29
N SER A 272 -17.36 -4.10 -4.01
CA SER A 272 -16.32 -5.09 -4.35
C SER A 272 -15.16 -5.01 -3.36
N ILE A 273 -14.18 -5.92 -3.50
CA ILE A 273 -12.94 -5.94 -2.75
C ILE A 273 -11.73 -5.82 -3.68
N GLY A 274 -10.70 -5.11 -3.20
CA GLY A 274 -9.40 -5.08 -3.83
C GLY A 274 -8.30 -4.65 -2.85
N GLY A 275 -7.04 -4.83 -3.24
CA GLY A 275 -5.89 -4.51 -2.41
C GLY A 275 -4.64 -5.28 -2.83
N ARG A 276 -3.76 -5.50 -1.86
CA ARG A 276 -2.56 -6.33 -1.98
C ARG A 276 -2.71 -7.58 -1.12
N VAL A 277 -2.36 -8.73 -1.67
CA VAL A 277 -2.15 -9.97 -0.92
C VAL A 277 -0.66 -10.31 -0.87
N LEU A 278 -0.23 -10.93 0.23
CA LEU A 278 1.10 -11.52 0.34
C LEU A 278 0.96 -13.03 0.18
N VAL A 279 1.62 -13.61 -0.82
CA VAL A 279 1.55 -15.04 -1.13
C VAL A 279 2.94 -15.67 -1.08
N ARG A 280 3.00 -16.95 -0.72
CA ARG A 280 4.24 -17.73 -0.72
C ARG A 280 4.46 -18.34 -2.09
N GLU A 281 5.53 -17.94 -2.77
CA GLU A 281 6.00 -18.55 -4.01
C GLU A 281 7.33 -19.27 -3.70
N GLY A 282 7.25 -20.58 -3.48
CA GLY A 282 8.37 -21.40 -3.02
C GLY A 282 8.92 -20.93 -1.68
N SER A 283 10.21 -20.58 -1.64
CA SER A 283 10.89 -20.05 -0.45
C SER A 283 10.67 -18.54 -0.23
N LYS A 284 10.00 -17.82 -1.14
CA LYS A 284 9.83 -16.36 -1.08
C LYS A 284 8.40 -15.97 -0.72
N ILE A 285 8.24 -14.83 -0.05
CA ILE A 285 6.96 -14.12 0.05
C ILE A 285 6.96 -13.02 -1.00
N VAL A 286 5.88 -12.94 -1.79
CA VAL A 286 5.71 -11.93 -2.84
C VAL A 286 4.39 -11.20 -2.69
N SER A 287 4.38 -9.94 -3.16
CA SER A 287 3.18 -9.11 -3.25
C SER A 287 2.45 -9.36 -4.57
N LYS A 288 1.13 -9.53 -4.53
CA LYS A 288 0.26 -9.51 -5.71
C LYS A 288 -0.88 -8.51 -5.48
N LEU A 289 -1.27 -7.79 -6.54
CA LEU A 289 -2.49 -6.99 -6.52
C LEU A 289 -3.70 -7.87 -6.87
N VAL A 290 -4.81 -7.61 -6.21
CA VAL A 290 -6.09 -8.30 -6.44
C VAL A 290 -7.19 -7.26 -6.46
N LYS A 291 -8.11 -7.41 -7.42
CA LYS A 291 -9.37 -6.67 -7.55
C LYS A 291 -10.40 -7.67 -8.06
N LEU A 292 -11.61 -7.66 -7.50
CA LEU A 292 -12.76 -8.35 -8.10
C LEU A 292 -13.56 -7.35 -8.93
N ASP A 293 -13.97 -7.74 -10.12
CA ASP A 293 -14.71 -6.88 -11.05
C ASP A 293 -16.24 -7.02 -10.91
N TRP A 294 -16.71 -7.64 -9.82
CA TRP A 294 -18.13 -7.76 -9.45
C TRP A 294 -18.32 -7.52 -7.94
N PRO A 295 -19.49 -7.02 -7.50
CA PRO A 295 -19.75 -6.79 -6.08
C PRO A 295 -19.90 -8.11 -5.31
N ILE A 296 -19.36 -8.14 -4.09
CA ILE A 296 -19.41 -9.30 -3.18
C ILE A 296 -19.92 -8.95 -1.77
N ALA A 297 -20.11 -7.67 -1.48
CA ALA A 297 -20.49 -7.16 -0.17
C ALA A 297 -21.48 -5.99 -0.29
N ARG A 298 -22.22 -5.74 0.79
CA ARG A 298 -23.17 -4.64 0.95
C ARG A 298 -23.29 -4.32 2.44
N ILE A 299 -23.54 -3.05 2.76
CA ILE A 299 -23.91 -2.60 4.11
C ILE A 299 -25.39 -2.21 4.05
N PRO A 300 -26.34 -3.13 4.34
CA PRO A 300 -27.77 -2.86 4.16
C PRO A 300 -28.32 -1.92 5.24
N THR A 301 -29.23 -1.01 4.89
CA THR A 301 -30.00 -0.25 5.89
C THR A 301 -31.07 -1.10 6.56
N LEU A 302 -31.46 -0.69 7.79
CA LEU A 302 -32.68 -1.19 8.43
C LEU A 302 -33.89 -0.44 7.87
N ALA A 303 -34.97 -1.15 7.54
CA ALA A 303 -36.17 -0.54 6.96
C ALA A 303 -36.81 0.51 7.92
N PRO A 304 -37.29 1.66 7.41
CA PRO A 304 -37.80 2.75 8.25
C PRO A 304 -39.06 2.36 9.06
N HIS A 305 -39.77 1.31 8.66
CA HIS A 305 -40.91 0.74 9.38
C HIS A 305 -40.57 0.26 10.81
N PHE A 306 -39.29 0.02 11.12
CA PHE A 306 -38.82 -0.31 12.47
C PHE A 306 -38.65 0.92 13.39
N GLY A 307 -39.04 2.12 12.93
CA GLY A 307 -39.10 3.34 13.73
C GLY A 307 -37.73 3.81 14.22
N ALA A 308 -37.63 4.20 15.49
CA ALA A 308 -36.42 4.78 16.07
C ALA A 308 -35.15 3.92 15.91
N ALA A 309 -35.30 2.58 15.84
CA ALA A 309 -34.18 1.67 15.61
C ALA A 309 -33.52 1.86 14.22
N ALA A 310 -34.26 2.38 13.24
CA ALA A 310 -33.76 2.64 11.88
C ALA A 310 -33.18 4.06 11.69
N SER A 311 -33.21 4.91 12.73
CA SER A 311 -32.77 6.31 12.64
C SER A 311 -31.31 6.55 13.04
N GLY A 312 -30.65 5.58 13.67
CA GLY A 312 -29.30 5.75 14.21
C GLY A 312 -29.24 6.69 15.44
N PRO A 313 -28.04 7.13 15.87
CA PRO A 313 -26.73 6.79 15.30
C PRO A 313 -26.41 5.30 15.46
N PHE A 314 -25.79 4.70 14.44
CA PHE A 314 -25.40 3.30 14.44
C PHE A 314 -23.95 3.13 14.92
N ASN A 315 -23.70 2.10 15.71
CA ASN A 315 -22.36 1.73 16.15
C ASN A 315 -21.62 0.97 15.02
N PRO A 316 -20.52 1.52 14.42
CA PRO A 316 -19.85 0.92 13.27
C PRO A 316 -19.22 -0.47 13.49
N GLU A 317 -19.16 -0.96 14.73
CA GLU A 317 -18.65 -2.29 15.09
C GLU A 317 -19.78 -3.34 15.18
N THR A 318 -21.01 -2.93 15.52
CA THR A 318 -22.10 -3.84 15.92
C THR A 318 -23.41 -3.68 15.16
N GLN A 319 -23.55 -2.61 14.37
CA GLN A 319 -24.76 -2.24 13.60
C GLN A 319 -24.40 -1.82 12.17
#